data_AF-A0A7S0SF81-F1
#
_entry.id   AF-A0A7S0SF81-F1
#
_cell.length_a   1.000
_cell.length_b   1.000
_cell.length_c   1.000
_cell.angle_alpha   90.00
_cell.angle_beta   90.00
_cell.angle_gamma   90.00
#
_symmetry.space_group_name_H-M   'P 1'
#
loop_
_entity.id
_entity.type
_entity.pdbx_description
1 polymer ?
#
loop_
_entity_poly.entity_id
_entity_poly.type
_entity_poly.pdbx_seq_one_letter_code
_entity_poly.pdbx_strand_id
1 'polypeptide(L)'
;ELKTSVMLVNAKDDLVVIEKDLEAAEQELHDADVHLVACVQEIHVLKEKMRTQRGLMRDFKTISADYLRELQLRLRGCKGTLRTAVEWKRAADVGALEVRTRLVSKRTAEEALRVARDDVAGEQAARAQARVMEKMSKRREDVEAIRHSAEDGEVAMEKAKREGRRDGLQRADADA
;
A
#
# COMPACT_ATOMS: atom_id res chain seq x y z
N GLU A 1 -4.27 -2.53 -18.56
CA GLU A 1 -3.81 -1.25 -17.99
C GLU A 1 -4.93 -0.41 -17.41
N LEU A 2 -5.88 0.09 -18.22
CA LEU A 2 -6.97 0.95 -17.72
C LEU A 2 -7.75 0.30 -16.55
N LYS A 3 -8.06 -1.00 -16.66
CA LYS A 3 -8.73 -1.78 -15.60
C LYS A 3 -7.94 -1.78 -14.28
N THR A 4 -6.64 -2.08 -14.32
CA THR A 4 -5.76 -2.12 -13.13
C THR A 4 -5.58 -0.73 -12.53
N SER A 5 -5.44 0.30 -13.35
CA SER A 5 -5.36 1.69 -12.89
C SER A 5 -6.63 2.15 -12.19
N VAL A 6 -7.81 1.82 -12.72
CA VAL A 6 -9.11 2.12 -12.06
C VAL A 6 -9.22 1.37 -10.73
N MET A 7 -8.83 0.09 -10.69
CA MET A 7 -8.83 -0.69 -9.44
C MET A 7 -7.89 -0.09 -8.38
N LEU A 8 -6.73 0.41 -8.78
CA LEU A 8 -5.80 1.10 -7.88
C LEU A 8 -6.36 2.40 -7.31
N VAL A 9 -7.05 3.20 -8.13
CA VAL A 9 -7.72 4.43 -7.64
C VAL A 9 -8.79 4.08 -6.63
N ASN A 10 -9.69 3.14 -6.96
CA ASN A 10 -10.74 2.72 -6.03
C ASN A 10 -10.16 2.14 -4.73
N ALA A 11 -9.07 1.36 -4.81
CA ALA A 11 -8.40 0.83 -3.62
C ALA A 11 -7.82 1.92 -2.73
N LYS A 12 -7.33 3.02 -3.31
CA LYS A 12 -6.84 4.19 -2.55
C LYS A 12 -7.98 4.94 -1.88
N ASP A 13 -9.10 5.14 -2.57
CA ASP A 13 -10.27 5.80 -1.99
C ASP A 13 -10.83 4.97 -0.81
N ASP A 14 -10.93 3.65 -0.98
CA ASP A 14 -11.28 2.70 0.10
C ASP A 14 -10.33 2.82 1.30
N LEU A 15 -9.02 2.92 1.06
CA LEU A 15 -8.02 3.04 2.12
C LEU A 15 -8.22 4.31 2.94
N VAL A 16 -8.47 5.45 2.29
CA VAL A 16 -8.73 6.72 2.98
C VAL A 16 -9.96 6.62 3.88
N VAL A 17 -11.03 5.98 3.41
CA VAL A 17 -12.23 5.75 4.22
C VAL A 17 -11.91 4.89 5.45
N ILE A 18 -11.16 3.80 5.26
CA ILE A 18 -10.80 2.89 6.34
C ILE A 18 -9.85 3.55 7.35
N GLU A 19 -8.93 4.39 6.90
CA GLU A 19 -8.05 5.17 7.79
C GLU A 19 -8.86 6.13 8.67
N LYS A 20 -9.86 6.80 8.10
CA LYS A 20 -10.78 7.65 8.87
C LYS A 20 -11.63 6.84 9.86
N ASP A 21 -12.11 5.67 9.47
CA ASP A 21 -12.82 4.76 10.38
C ASP A 21 -11.90 4.30 11.53
N LEU A 22 -10.60 4.11 11.24
CA LEU A 22 -9.62 3.73 12.26
C LEU A 22 -9.40 4.85 13.27
N GLU A 23 -9.26 6.09 12.81
CA GLU A 23 -9.14 7.26 13.70
C GLU A 23 -10.35 7.37 14.64
N ALA A 24 -11.57 7.17 14.11
CA ALA A 24 -12.78 7.18 14.92
C ALA A 24 -12.81 6.04 15.95
N ALA A 25 -12.43 4.82 15.55
CA ALA A 25 -12.38 3.68 16.45
C ALA A 25 -11.30 3.82 17.54
N GLU A 26 -10.15 4.41 17.22
CA GLU A 26 -9.09 4.70 18.18
C GLU A 26 -9.51 5.79 19.18
N GLN A 27 -10.25 6.80 18.72
CA GLN A 27 -10.84 7.80 19.61
C GLN A 27 -11.88 7.18 20.56
N GLU A 28 -12.78 6.33 20.05
CA GLU A 28 -13.76 5.64 20.90
C GLU A 28 -13.07 4.76 21.96
N LEU A 29 -12.01 4.04 21.57
CA LEU A 29 -11.20 3.25 22.50
C LEU A 29 -10.57 4.14 23.58
N HIS A 30 -10.02 5.29 23.20
CA HIS A 30 -9.45 6.25 24.13
C HIS A 30 -10.50 6.75 25.14
N ASP A 31 -11.69 7.12 24.67
CA ASP A 31 -12.79 7.60 25.50
C ASP A 31 -13.26 6.50 26.49
N ALA A 32 -13.33 5.25 26.03
CA ALA A 32 -13.66 4.10 26.86
C ALA A 32 -12.60 3.86 27.95
N ASP A 33 -11.32 4.02 27.63
CA ASP A 33 -10.22 3.92 28.59
C ASP A 33 -10.30 5.01 29.67
N VAL A 34 -10.50 6.26 29.26
CA VAL A 34 -10.67 7.39 30.18
C VAL A 34 -11.86 7.14 31.12
N HIS A 35 -12.99 6.69 30.58
CA HIS A 35 -14.19 6.41 31.37
C HIS A 35 -13.97 5.25 32.35
N LEU A 36 -13.27 4.19 31.94
CA LEU A 36 -12.93 3.06 32.80
C LEU A 36 -12.03 3.50 33.97
N VAL A 37 -11.01 4.30 33.70
CA VAL A 37 -10.12 4.86 34.74
C VAL A 37 -10.91 5.69 35.74
N ALA A 38 -11.81 6.56 35.26
CA ALA A 38 -12.66 7.38 36.13
C ALA A 38 -13.55 6.51 37.04
N CYS A 39 -14.16 5.45 36.51
CA CYS A 39 -14.98 4.51 37.28
C CYS A 39 -14.17 3.82 38.40
N VAL A 40 -12.95 3.38 38.09
CA VAL A 40 -12.05 2.76 39.08
C VAL A 40 -11.66 3.75 40.17
N GLN A 41 -11.32 4.98 39.79
CA GLN A 41 -10.96 6.04 40.73
C GLN A 41 -12.13 6.38 41.68
N GLU A 42 -13.36 6.50 41.16
CA GLU A 42 -14.52 6.77 42.01
C GLU A 42 -14.75 5.67 43.05
N ILE A 43 -14.61 4.40 42.65
CA ILE A 43 -14.70 3.26 43.57
C ILE A 43 -13.61 3.31 44.64
N HIS A 44 -12.38 3.67 44.28
CA HIS A 44 -11.29 3.84 45.24
C HIS A 44 -11.59 4.95 46.25
N VAL A 45 -12.06 6.11 45.78
CA VAL A 45 -12.45 7.23 46.66
C VAL A 45 -13.57 6.82 47.62
N LEU A 46 -14.59 6.11 47.13
CA LEU A 46 -15.70 5.64 47.98
C LEU A 46 -15.22 4.63 49.03
N LYS A 47 -14.36 3.67 48.64
CA LYS A 47 -13.76 2.72 49.60
C LYS A 47 -12.97 3.45 50.68
N GLU A 48 -12.24 4.49 50.32
CA GLU A 48 -11.47 5.28 51.28
C GLU A 48 -12.38 6.03 52.25
N LYS A 49 -13.39 6.75 51.73
CA LYS A 49 -14.40 7.42 52.57
C LYS A 49 -15.08 6.45 53.53
N MET A 50 -15.39 5.24 53.08
CA MET A 50 -15.96 4.20 53.94
C MET A 50 -14.98 3.72 55.02
N ARG A 51 -13.68 3.60 54.72
CA ARG A 51 -12.65 3.27 55.72
C ARG A 51 -12.56 4.37 56.78
N THR A 52 -12.48 5.63 56.36
CA THR A 52 -12.44 6.79 57.27
C THR A 52 -13.69 6.83 58.14
N GLN A 53 -14.89 6.66 57.56
CA GLN A 53 -16.14 6.68 58.32
C GLN A 53 -16.21 5.57 59.37
N ARG A 54 -15.72 4.36 59.04
CA ARG A 54 -15.64 3.26 60.02
C ARG A 54 -14.66 3.57 61.16
N GLY A 55 -13.56 4.27 60.87
CA GLY A 55 -12.62 4.75 61.89
C GLY A 55 -13.31 5.74 62.84
N LEU A 56 -13.95 6.77 62.27
CA LEU A 56 -14.69 7.77 63.05
C LEU A 56 -15.78 7.15 63.93
N MET A 57 -16.55 6.20 63.40
CA MET A 57 -17.58 5.50 64.19
C MET A 57 -17.01 4.62 65.31
N ARG A 58 -15.76 4.15 65.18
CA ARG A 58 -15.07 3.40 66.24
C ARG A 58 -14.64 4.33 67.37
N ASP A 59 -14.14 5.50 67.02
CA ASP A 59 -13.59 6.47 67.97
C ASP A 59 -14.71 7.29 68.66
N PHE A 60 -15.82 7.54 67.94
CA PHE A 60 -16.93 8.37 68.42
C PHE A 60 -18.28 7.64 68.32
N LYS A 61 -18.80 7.18 69.46
CA LYS A 61 -20.09 6.45 69.55
C LYS A 61 -21.32 7.26 69.14
N THR A 62 -21.21 8.59 69.01
CA THR A 62 -22.30 9.50 68.61
C THR A 62 -22.50 9.58 67.10
N ILE A 63 -21.56 9.06 66.30
CA ILE A 63 -21.63 9.16 64.84
C ILE A 63 -22.61 8.12 64.29
N SER A 64 -23.61 8.60 63.54
CA SER A 64 -24.60 7.74 62.89
C SER A 64 -23.99 6.88 61.77
N ALA A 65 -24.57 5.70 61.58
CA ALA A 65 -24.26 4.79 60.47
C ALA A 65 -24.87 5.23 59.13
N ASP A 66 -25.72 6.27 59.10
CA ASP A 66 -26.46 6.64 57.90
C ASP A 66 -25.54 7.04 56.73
N TYR A 67 -24.49 7.82 57.00
CA TYR A 67 -23.51 8.20 55.98
C TYR A 67 -22.73 6.98 55.45
N LEU A 68 -22.45 5.99 56.31
CA LEU A 68 -21.82 4.74 55.86
C LEU A 68 -22.75 3.95 54.94
N ARG A 69 -24.07 3.91 55.22
CA ARG A 69 -25.06 3.29 54.33
C ARG A 69 -25.17 4.01 52.98
N GLU A 70 -25.16 5.35 52.99
CA GLU A 70 -25.14 6.15 51.76
C GLU A 70 -23.92 5.82 50.89
N LEU A 71 -22.72 5.78 51.48
CA LEU A 71 -21.50 5.40 50.77
C LEU A 71 -21.56 3.97 50.21
N GLN A 72 -22.18 3.02 50.92
CA GLN A 72 -22.40 1.65 50.44
C GLN A 72 -23.34 1.59 49.24
N LEU A 73 -24.43 2.38 49.26
CA LEU A 73 -25.39 2.47 48.15
C LEU A 73 -24.70 3.07 46.91
N ARG A 74 -23.95 4.16 47.08
CA ARG A 74 -23.16 4.76 46.01
C ARG A 74 -22.14 3.79 45.44
N LEU A 75 -21.41 3.07 46.29
CA LEU A 75 -20.44 2.06 45.86
C LEU A 75 -21.11 0.94 45.05
N ARG A 76 -22.33 0.52 45.41
CA ARG A 76 -23.10 -0.46 44.64
C ARG A 76 -23.47 0.11 43.26
N GLY A 77 -23.89 1.37 43.18
CA GLY A 77 -24.14 2.08 41.93
C GLY A 77 -22.90 2.13 41.02
N CYS A 78 -21.77 2.61 41.54
CA CYS A 78 -20.51 2.72 40.76
C CYS A 78 -20.00 1.37 40.27
N LYS A 79 -20.21 0.27 41.01
CA LYS A 79 -19.89 -1.09 40.52
C LYS A 79 -20.75 -1.49 39.31
N GLY A 80 -21.99 -1.01 39.23
CA GLY A 80 -22.85 -1.16 38.06
C GLY A 80 -22.22 -0.47 36.85
N THR A 81 -21.90 0.82 37.00
CA THR A 81 -21.24 1.63 35.97
C THR A 81 -19.90 1.04 35.52
N LEU A 82 -19.09 0.52 36.45
CA LEU A 82 -17.82 -0.12 36.13
C LEU A 82 -18.00 -1.34 35.19
N ARG A 83 -19.05 -2.15 35.39
CA ARG A 83 -19.30 -3.29 34.49
C ARG A 83 -19.61 -2.82 33.08
N THR A 84 -20.48 -1.81 32.95
CA THR A 84 -20.80 -1.19 31.66
C THR A 84 -19.56 -0.59 31.01
N ALA A 85 -18.70 0.10 31.77
CA ALA A 85 -17.44 0.66 31.28
C ALA A 85 -16.48 -0.43 30.76
N VAL A 86 -16.38 -1.57 31.46
CA VAL A 86 -15.57 -2.72 31.01
C VAL A 86 -16.13 -3.34 29.74
N GLU A 87 -17.45 -3.50 29.65
CA GLU A 87 -18.12 -4.04 28.45
C GLU A 87 -17.92 -3.11 27.25
N TRP A 88 -18.09 -1.79 27.44
CA TRP A 88 -17.85 -0.80 26.40
C TRP A 88 -16.39 -0.80 25.95
N LYS A 89 -15.43 -0.80 26.88
CA LYS A 89 -14.00 -0.92 26.52
C LYS A 89 -13.72 -2.18 25.69
N ARG A 90 -14.25 -3.34 26.10
CA ARG A 90 -14.05 -4.59 25.35
C ARG A 90 -14.62 -4.49 23.93
N ALA A 91 -15.78 -3.86 23.77
CA ALA A 91 -16.36 -3.64 22.45
C ALA A 91 -15.49 -2.70 21.60
N ALA A 92 -15.00 -1.61 22.18
CA ALA A 92 -14.12 -0.66 21.50
C ALA A 92 -12.77 -1.29 21.11
N ASP A 93 -12.17 -2.11 21.98
CA ASP A 93 -10.94 -2.89 21.71
C ASP A 93 -11.12 -3.79 20.47
N VAL A 94 -12.24 -4.53 20.43
CA VAL A 94 -12.58 -5.40 19.29
C VAL A 94 -12.82 -4.58 18.03
N GLY A 95 -13.60 -3.50 18.11
CA GLY A 95 -13.89 -2.63 16.96
C GLY A 95 -12.63 -2.03 16.36
N ALA A 96 -11.73 -1.48 17.18
CA ALA A 96 -10.45 -0.94 16.72
C ALA A 96 -9.57 -2.03 16.07
N LEU A 97 -9.53 -3.23 16.65
CA LEU A 97 -8.77 -4.36 16.07
C LEU A 97 -9.32 -4.82 14.72
N GLU A 98 -10.64 -4.90 14.57
CA GLU A 98 -11.30 -5.25 13.31
C GLU A 98 -10.96 -4.25 12.20
N VAL A 99 -11.04 -2.95 12.51
CA VAL A 99 -10.71 -1.89 11.55
C VAL A 99 -9.22 -1.93 11.18
N ARG A 100 -8.31 -2.12 12.14
CA ARG A 100 -6.88 -2.31 11.87
C ARG A 100 -6.62 -3.50 10.95
N THR A 101 -7.28 -4.63 11.22
CA THR A 101 -7.13 -5.85 10.41
C THR A 101 -7.62 -5.61 8.98
N ARG A 102 -8.77 -4.93 8.83
CA ARG A 102 -9.32 -4.53 7.53
C ARG A 102 -8.37 -3.61 6.77
N LEU A 103 -7.75 -2.64 7.45
CA LEU A 103 -6.78 -1.72 6.87
C LEU A 103 -5.54 -2.46 6.33
N VAL A 104 -4.98 -3.37 7.13
CA VAL A 104 -3.83 -4.19 6.72
C VAL A 104 -4.17 -5.02 5.49
N SER A 105 -5.31 -5.72 5.52
CA SER A 105 -5.79 -6.52 4.38
C SER A 105 -5.91 -5.68 3.09
N LYS A 106 -6.52 -4.48 3.19
CA LYS A 106 -6.68 -3.59 2.04
C LYS A 106 -5.34 -3.02 1.53
N ARG A 107 -4.40 -2.68 2.42
CA ARG A 107 -3.06 -2.25 2.02
C ARG A 107 -2.31 -3.36 1.27
N THR A 108 -2.40 -4.60 1.74
CA THR A 108 -1.78 -5.73 1.03
C THR A 108 -2.38 -5.96 -0.36
N ALA A 109 -3.69 -5.78 -0.52
CA ALA A 109 -4.35 -5.87 -1.82
C ALA A 109 -3.97 -4.71 -2.76
N GLU A 110 -3.85 -3.48 -2.25
CA GLU A 110 -3.39 -2.31 -3.02
C GLU A 110 -1.95 -2.51 -3.52
N GLU A 111 -1.07 -3.03 -2.67
CA GLU A 111 0.31 -3.33 -3.05
C GLU A 111 0.38 -4.43 -4.12
N ALA A 112 -0.42 -5.50 -4.00
CA ALA A 112 -0.49 -6.54 -5.04
C ALA A 112 -0.96 -5.96 -6.40
N LEU A 113 -1.88 -4.99 -6.39
CA LEU A 113 -2.31 -4.30 -7.60
C LEU A 113 -1.22 -3.40 -8.19
N ARG A 114 -0.38 -2.78 -7.35
CA ARG A 114 0.78 -2.01 -7.80
C ARG A 114 1.80 -2.89 -8.51
N VAL A 115 2.20 -3.98 -7.87
CA VAL A 115 3.14 -4.95 -8.45
C VAL A 115 2.62 -5.47 -9.79
N ALA A 116 1.34 -5.88 -9.85
CA ALA A 116 0.74 -6.34 -11.10
C ALA A 116 0.70 -5.27 -12.20
N ARG A 117 0.57 -3.99 -11.85
CA ARG A 117 0.64 -2.88 -12.83
C ARG A 117 2.07 -2.73 -13.35
N ASP A 118 3.06 -2.79 -12.47
CA ASP A 118 4.46 -2.61 -12.83
C ASP A 118 4.98 -3.77 -13.68
N ASP A 119 4.56 -5.00 -13.40
CA ASP A 119 4.85 -6.18 -14.23
C ASP A 119 4.34 -6.00 -15.67
N VAL A 120 3.08 -5.54 -15.81
CA VAL A 120 2.48 -5.27 -17.13
C VAL A 120 3.24 -4.18 -17.88
N ALA A 121 3.66 -3.12 -17.18
CA ALA A 121 4.44 -2.04 -17.77
C ALA A 121 5.84 -2.54 -18.21
N GLY A 122 6.48 -3.38 -17.40
CA GLY A 122 7.76 -4.02 -17.70
C GLY A 122 7.69 -4.92 -18.92
N GLU A 123 6.66 -5.77 -19.02
CA GLU A 123 6.43 -6.61 -20.20
C GLU A 123 6.25 -5.79 -21.48
N GLN A 124 5.48 -4.69 -21.42
CA GLN A 124 5.26 -3.84 -22.58
C GLN A 124 6.53 -3.12 -23.02
N ALA A 125 7.32 -2.63 -22.07
CA ALA A 125 8.62 -2.02 -22.35
C ALA A 125 9.56 -3.03 -23.04
N ALA A 126 9.62 -4.27 -22.53
CA ALA A 126 10.44 -5.33 -23.13
C ALA A 126 9.98 -5.67 -24.57
N ARG A 127 8.67 -5.79 -24.80
CA ARG A 127 8.12 -6.02 -26.15
C ARG A 127 8.39 -4.86 -27.10
N ALA A 128 8.28 -3.62 -26.62
CA ALA A 128 8.59 -2.43 -27.42
C ALA A 128 10.07 -2.39 -27.80
N GLN A 129 10.97 -2.68 -26.85
CA GLN A 129 12.40 -2.76 -27.09
C GLN A 129 12.74 -3.87 -28.09
N ALA A 130 12.14 -5.05 -27.96
CA ALA A 130 12.33 -6.15 -28.90
C ALA A 130 11.95 -5.76 -30.34
N ARG A 131 10.82 -5.08 -30.54
CA ARG A 131 10.40 -4.57 -31.86
C ARG A 131 11.37 -3.55 -32.45
N VAL A 132 11.96 -2.69 -31.62
CA VAL A 132 12.97 -1.73 -32.07
C VAL A 132 14.24 -2.45 -32.48
N MET A 133 14.70 -3.41 -31.69
CA MET A 133 15.89 -4.22 -32.00
C MET A 133 15.72 -5.02 -33.30
N GLU A 134 14.56 -5.65 -33.51
CA GLU A 134 14.22 -6.35 -34.74
C GLU A 134 14.28 -5.44 -35.97
N LYS A 135 13.69 -4.23 -35.90
CA LYS A 135 13.77 -3.23 -36.97
C LYS A 135 15.19 -2.79 -37.26
N MET A 136 16.03 -2.66 -36.22
CA MET A 136 17.44 -2.28 -36.38
C MET A 136 18.27 -3.42 -36.98
N SER A 137 17.98 -4.68 -36.63
CA SER A 137 18.62 -5.85 -37.27
C SER A 137 18.30 -5.88 -38.75
N LYS A 138 17.01 -5.77 -39.11
CA LYS A 138 16.58 -5.77 -40.51
C LYS A 138 17.21 -4.62 -41.31
N ARG A 139 17.31 -3.43 -40.73
CA ARG A 139 18.01 -2.30 -41.38
C ARG A 139 19.49 -2.56 -41.58
N ARG A 140 20.17 -3.26 -40.65
CA ARG A 140 21.58 -3.63 -40.82
C ARG A 140 21.74 -4.63 -41.96
N GLU A 141 20.88 -5.66 -42.01
CA GLU A 141 20.84 -6.63 -43.11
C GLU A 141 20.58 -5.94 -44.46
N ASP A 142 19.63 -5.00 -44.53
CA ASP A 142 19.35 -4.23 -45.75
C ASP A 142 20.57 -3.39 -46.19
N VAL A 143 21.27 -2.75 -45.24
CA VAL A 143 22.49 -1.96 -45.52
C VAL A 143 23.63 -2.85 -46.00
N GLU A 144 23.82 -4.02 -45.39
CA GLU A 144 24.82 -5.01 -45.82
C GLU A 144 24.51 -5.54 -47.23
N ALA A 145 23.24 -5.82 -47.52
CA ALA A 145 22.81 -6.25 -48.86
C ALA A 145 23.08 -5.18 -49.93
N ILE A 146 22.80 -3.90 -49.62
CA ILE A 146 23.11 -2.78 -50.52
C ILE A 146 24.62 -2.68 -50.74
N ARG A 147 25.41 -2.83 -49.67
CA ARG A 147 26.87 -2.78 -49.76
C ARG A 147 27.42 -3.88 -50.65
N HIS A 148 26.99 -5.13 -50.46
CA HIS A 148 27.42 -6.24 -51.31
C HIS A 148 27.01 -6.05 -52.78
N SER A 149 25.80 -5.56 -53.03
CA SER A 149 25.36 -5.22 -54.39
C SER A 149 26.20 -4.12 -55.04
N ALA A 150 26.63 -3.11 -54.26
CA ALA A 150 27.53 -2.06 -54.74
C ALA A 150 28.94 -2.60 -55.04
N GLU A 151 29.49 -3.46 -54.15
CA GLU A 151 30.77 -4.13 -54.35
C GLU A 151 30.74 -5.02 -55.62
N ASP A 152 29.68 -5.81 -55.83
CA ASP A 152 29.49 -6.62 -57.03
C ASP A 152 29.38 -5.75 -58.31
N GLY A 153 28.68 -4.62 -58.23
CA GLY A 153 28.54 -3.66 -59.32
C GLY A 153 29.87 -3.00 -59.72
N GLU A 154 30.71 -2.62 -58.75
CA GLU A 154 32.06 -2.12 -59.01
C GLU A 154 32.94 -3.16 -59.69
N VAL A 155 32.91 -4.41 -59.21
CA VAL A 155 33.66 -5.52 -59.82
C VAL A 155 33.22 -5.76 -61.26
N ALA A 156 31.91 -5.75 -61.53
CA ALA A 156 31.37 -5.91 -62.87
C ALA A 156 31.78 -4.76 -63.81
N MET A 157 31.73 -3.51 -63.33
CA MET A 157 32.17 -2.34 -64.11
C MET A 157 33.66 -2.40 -64.43
N GLU A 158 34.49 -2.79 -63.47
CA GLU A 158 35.93 -2.88 -63.67
C GLU A 158 36.30 -4.02 -64.63
N LYS A 159 35.56 -5.13 -64.60
CA LYS A 159 35.68 -6.21 -65.59
C LYS A 159 35.31 -5.72 -66.99
N ALA A 160 34.18 -5.02 -67.15
CA ALA A 160 33.76 -4.45 -68.43
C ALA A 160 34.76 -3.42 -68.99
N LYS A 161 35.33 -2.57 -68.13
CA LYS A 161 36.39 -1.62 -68.53
C LYS A 161 37.68 -2.31 -68.99
N ARG A 162 38.02 -3.48 -68.43
CA ARG A 162 39.18 -4.27 -68.86
C ARG A 162 38.92 -4.99 -70.18
N GLU A 163 37.72 -5.53 -70.37
CA GLU A 163 37.30 -6.17 -71.62
C GLU A 163 37.23 -5.15 -72.77
N GLY A 164 36.60 -3.98 -72.57
CA GLY A 164 36.57 -2.92 -73.58
C GLY A 164 37.95 -2.34 -73.92
N ARG A 165 38.89 -2.32 -72.98
CA ARG A 165 40.30 -1.98 -73.26
C ARG A 165 40.99 -3.06 -74.11
N ARG A 166 40.70 -4.34 -73.86
CA ARG A 166 41.24 -5.46 -74.65
C ARG A 166 40.75 -5.41 -76.10
N ASP A 167 39.46 -5.15 -76.29
CA ASP A 167 38.85 -5.05 -77.63
C ASP A 167 39.32 -3.79 -78.38
N GLY A 168 39.56 -2.69 -77.66
CA GLY A 168 40.14 -1.47 -78.21
C GLY A 168 41.60 -1.64 -78.67
N LEU A 169 42.40 -2.41 -77.92
CA LEU A 169 43.77 -2.78 -78.32
C LEU A 169 43.78 -3.73 -79.53
N GLN A 170 42.87 -4.71 -79.58
CA GLN A 170 42.77 -5.62 -80.73
C GLN A 170 42.33 -4.94 -82.03
N ARG A 171 41.54 -3.86 -81.96
CA ARG A 171 41.21 -3.04 -83.13
C ARG A 171 42.37 -2.13 -83.55
N ALA A 172 43.12 -1.59 -82.60
CA ALA A 172 44.31 -0.79 -82.89
C ALA A 172 45.43 -1.61 -83.56
N ASP A 173 45.56 -2.89 -83.23
CA ASP A 173 46.51 -3.81 -83.87
C ASP A 173 46.05 -4.32 -85.25
N ALA A 174 44.79 -4.10 -85.64
CA ALA A 174 44.25 -4.49 -86.94
C ALA A 174 44.34 -3.39 -88.01
N ASP A 175 44.62 -2.15 -87.60
CA ASP A 175 44.73 -0.96 -88.47
C ASP A 175 46.20 -0.45 -88.62
N ALA A 176 47.19 -1.19 -88.11
CA ALA A 176 48.63 -0.91 -88.25
C ALA A 176 49.32 -1.86 -89.24
#